data_AF-K6DLS7-F1
#
_entry.id   AF-K6DLS7-F1
#
_cell.length_a   1.000
_cell.length_b   1.000
_cell.length_c   1.000
_cell.angle_alpha   90.00
_cell.angle_beta   90.00
_cell.angle_gamma   90.00
#
_symmetry.space_group_name_H-M   'P 1'
#
loop_
_entity.id
_entity.type
_entity.pdbx_description
1 polymer ?
#
loop_
_entity_poly.entity_id
_entity_poly.type
_entity_poly.pdbx_seq_one_letter_code
_entity_poly.pdbx_strand_id
1 'polypeptide(L)'
;MTSRNLVKLFRNTLLVGGVTTIIVGLFVRWHELQPFFIDFKIIDIISAIIWLMVMGFLFSVISQMGFFAYLTIHRFGLGIFKSVSLWNAVQIVLILFGLFDLIYLRYTNFAKTGDSFLPYLIPALFLLVVGLTVAWLKSRQTNREAFIPAVFFMIVATLVEWVPVLRENAEHWFYPMAFALLACNAYQILILHKLNAQSEQDRQRRLSQSGSKANKKNKKKPSQ
;
A
#
# COMPACT_ATOMS: atom_id res chain seq x y z
N MET A 1 10.96 -4.73 -13.47
CA MET A 1 9.84 -3.93 -14.00
C MET A 1 10.38 -2.87 -14.96
N THR A 2 9.68 -2.55 -16.04
CA THR A 2 10.05 -1.44 -16.95
C THR A 2 9.65 -0.09 -16.36
N SER A 3 10.30 0.99 -16.79
CA SER A 3 9.98 2.36 -16.34
C SER A 3 8.52 2.74 -16.58
N ARG A 4 7.94 2.31 -17.71
CA ARG A 4 6.52 2.56 -18.04
C ARG A 4 5.58 1.94 -17.01
N ASN A 5 5.83 0.69 -16.62
CA ASN A 5 4.98 -0.01 -15.64
C ASN A 5 5.20 0.52 -14.22
N LEU A 6 6.42 1.00 -13.91
CA LEU A 6 6.71 1.67 -12.65
C LEU A 6 5.92 2.99 -12.52
N VAL A 7 5.94 3.84 -13.56
CA VAL A 7 5.15 5.09 -13.58
C VAL A 7 3.66 4.79 -13.52
N LYS A 8 3.20 3.71 -14.17
CA LYS A 8 1.80 3.26 -14.09
C LYS A 8 1.41 2.85 -12.67
N LEU A 9 2.27 2.11 -11.96
CA LEU A 9 2.07 1.75 -10.56
C LEU A 9 1.98 3.03 -9.70
N PHE A 10 2.95 3.94 -9.85
CA PHE A 10 3.01 5.20 -9.12
C PHE A 10 1.72 6.01 -9.29
N ARG A 11 1.36 6.34 -10.55
CA ARG A 11 0.20 7.18 -10.86
C ARG A 11 -1.10 6.57 -10.40
N ASN A 12 -1.29 5.26 -10.61
CA ASN A 12 -2.53 4.61 -10.19
C ASN A 12 -2.63 4.53 -8.66
N THR A 13 -1.52 4.32 -7.96
CA THR A 13 -1.52 4.36 -6.48
C THR A 13 -1.79 5.77 -5.98
N LEU A 14 -1.33 6.80 -6.69
CA LEU A 14 -1.63 8.21 -6.41
C LEU A 14 -3.14 8.49 -6.51
N LEU A 15 -3.77 8.02 -7.58
CA LEU A 15 -5.22 8.11 -7.76
C LEU A 15 -5.99 7.35 -6.69
N VAL A 16 -5.55 6.14 -6.34
CA VAL A 16 -6.17 5.34 -5.26
C VAL A 16 -6.14 6.12 -3.94
N GLY A 17 -5.01 6.70 -3.57
CA GLY A 17 -4.89 7.48 -2.34
C GLY A 17 -5.76 8.74 -2.35
N GLY A 18 -5.71 9.52 -3.43
CA GLY A 18 -6.54 10.73 -3.59
C GLY A 18 -8.02 10.43 -3.51
N VAL A 19 -8.52 9.47 -4.30
CA VAL A 19 -9.95 9.10 -4.32
C VAL A 19 -10.40 8.53 -2.98
N THR A 20 -9.62 7.63 -2.38
CA THR A 20 -9.97 7.04 -1.07
C THR A 20 -10.05 8.11 0.01
N THR A 21 -9.11 9.05 0.03
CA THR A 21 -9.07 10.11 1.04
C THR A 21 -10.21 11.11 0.88
N ILE A 22 -10.60 11.44 -0.36
CA ILE A 22 -11.79 12.27 -0.61
C ILE A 22 -13.03 11.57 -0.07
N ILE A 23 -13.25 10.31 -0.44
CA ILE A 23 -14.45 9.55 -0.04
C ILE A 23 -14.49 9.43 1.49
N VAL A 24 -13.44 8.88 2.10
CA VAL A 24 -13.39 8.65 3.54
C VAL A 24 -13.37 9.96 4.31
N GLY A 25 -12.65 10.97 3.84
CA GLY A 25 -12.58 12.29 4.45
C GLY A 25 -13.94 12.99 4.48
N LEU A 26 -14.72 12.90 3.41
CA LEU A 26 -16.09 13.44 3.39
C LEU A 26 -17.00 12.75 4.40
N PHE A 27 -16.89 11.42 4.56
CA PHE A 27 -17.68 10.69 5.56
C PHE A 27 -17.23 10.98 7.00
N VAL A 28 -15.93 10.88 7.28
CA VAL A 28 -15.38 11.04 8.63
C VAL A 28 -15.52 12.48 9.12
N ARG A 29 -15.29 13.46 8.23
CA ARG A 29 -15.35 14.90 8.55
C ARG A 29 -16.67 15.52 8.13
N TRP A 30 -17.73 14.72 7.98
CA TRP A 30 -19.02 15.21 7.52
C TRP A 30 -19.56 16.34 8.39
N HIS A 31 -19.43 16.22 9.72
CA HIS A 31 -19.87 17.27 10.65
C HIS A 31 -19.17 18.62 10.36
N GLU A 32 -17.90 18.60 9.98
CA GLU A 32 -17.12 19.81 9.68
C GLU A 32 -17.44 20.36 8.29
N LEU A 33 -17.72 19.49 7.32
CA LEU A 33 -17.88 19.86 5.91
C LEU A 33 -19.33 20.15 5.50
N GLN A 34 -20.32 19.58 6.20
CA GLN A 34 -21.74 19.75 5.89
C GLN A 34 -22.21 21.21 5.78
N PRO A 35 -21.71 22.19 6.57
CA PRO A 35 -22.18 23.57 6.45
C PRO A 35 -21.88 24.16 5.07
N PHE A 36 -20.77 23.75 4.44
CA PHE A 36 -20.42 24.20 3.10
C PHE A 36 -21.43 23.73 2.05
N PHE A 37 -22.01 22.53 2.24
CA PHE A 37 -23.03 21.97 1.35
C PHE A 37 -24.41 22.59 1.57
N ILE A 38 -24.80 22.82 2.84
CA ILE A 38 -26.09 23.42 3.18
C ILE A 38 -26.16 24.88 2.70
N ASP A 39 -25.09 25.64 2.90
CA ASP A 39 -25.03 27.06 2.54
C ASP A 39 -24.67 27.27 1.05
N PHE A 40 -24.54 26.20 0.26
CA PHE A 40 -24.11 26.24 -1.15
C PHE A 40 -22.81 27.04 -1.37
N LYS A 41 -21.84 26.91 -0.45
CA LYS A 41 -20.53 27.56 -0.54
C LYS A 41 -19.61 26.77 -1.48
N ILE A 42 -19.81 26.95 -2.78
CA ILE A 42 -19.12 26.20 -3.84
C ILE A 42 -17.58 26.27 -3.70
N ILE A 43 -17.05 27.45 -3.39
CA ILE A 43 -15.60 27.64 -3.23
C ILE A 43 -15.05 26.80 -2.06
N ASP A 44 -15.78 26.74 -0.95
CA ASP A 44 -15.36 25.97 0.24
C ASP A 44 -15.44 24.46 -0.01
N ILE A 45 -16.48 23.99 -0.71
CA ILE A 45 -16.62 22.59 -1.11
C ILE A 45 -15.44 22.17 -2.00
N ILE A 46 -15.14 22.96 -3.04
CA ILE A 46 -14.03 22.67 -3.96
C ILE A 46 -12.70 22.69 -3.21
N SER A 47 -12.49 23.68 -2.34
CA SER A 47 -11.28 23.81 -1.53
C SER A 47 -11.09 22.61 -0.59
N ALA A 48 -12.16 22.14 0.05
CA ALA A 48 -12.13 20.95 0.90
C ALA A 48 -11.79 19.68 0.11
N ILE A 49 -12.39 19.49 -1.07
CA ILE A 49 -12.10 18.32 -1.93
C ILE A 49 -10.65 18.35 -2.41
N ILE A 50 -10.15 19.51 -2.85
CA ILE A 50 -8.75 19.67 -3.27
C ILE A 50 -7.82 19.36 -2.09
N TRP A 51 -8.12 19.86 -0.89
CA TRP A 51 -7.32 19.59 0.30
C TRP A 51 -7.27 18.09 0.65
N LEU A 52 -8.42 17.41 0.64
CA LEU A 52 -8.49 15.97 0.85
C LEU A 52 -7.73 15.19 -0.23
N MET A 53 -7.77 15.67 -1.48
CA MET A 53 -7.02 15.06 -2.59
C MET A 53 -5.51 15.19 -2.38
N VAL A 54 -5.03 16.38 -2.02
CA VAL A 54 -3.60 16.63 -1.72
C VAL A 54 -3.14 15.74 -0.58
N MET A 55 -3.91 15.63 0.51
CA MET A 55 -3.61 14.71 1.60
C MET A 55 -3.57 13.25 1.14
N GLY A 56 -4.51 12.83 0.30
CA GLY A 56 -4.49 11.49 -0.26
C GLY A 56 -3.29 11.20 -1.17
N PHE A 57 -2.78 12.21 -1.87
CA PHE A 57 -1.54 12.10 -2.62
C PHE A 57 -0.33 11.95 -1.69
N LEU A 58 -0.28 12.68 -0.57
CA LEU A 58 0.77 12.51 0.43
C LEU A 58 0.75 11.10 1.04
N PHE A 59 -0.42 10.61 1.45
CA PHE A 59 -0.56 9.25 1.99
C PHE A 59 -0.16 8.19 0.95
N SER A 60 -0.54 8.38 -0.30
CA SER A 60 -0.10 7.51 -1.39
C SER A 60 1.41 7.44 -1.53
N VAL A 61 2.10 8.59 -1.47
CA VAL A 61 3.57 8.63 -1.57
C VAL A 61 4.22 7.90 -0.39
N ILE A 62 3.68 8.06 0.83
CA ILE A 62 4.13 7.32 2.02
C ILE A 62 4.00 5.80 1.81
N SER A 63 2.82 5.34 1.36
CA SER A 63 2.57 3.92 1.04
C SER A 63 3.50 3.41 -0.09
N GLN A 64 3.81 4.23 -1.09
CA GLN A 64 4.76 3.87 -2.14
C GLN A 64 6.18 3.69 -1.63
N MET A 65 6.65 4.59 -0.77
CA MET A 65 7.94 4.44 -0.10
C MET A 65 7.96 3.15 0.75
N GLY A 66 6.93 2.92 1.55
CA GLY A 66 6.78 1.71 2.37
C GLY A 66 6.78 0.42 1.54
N PHE A 67 6.07 0.40 0.42
CA PHE A 67 6.02 -0.74 -0.50
C PHE A 67 7.39 -1.07 -1.11
N PHE A 68 8.13 -0.08 -1.60
CA PHE A 68 9.47 -0.34 -2.17
C PHE A 68 10.49 -0.73 -1.08
N ALA A 69 10.39 -0.14 0.11
CA ALA A 69 11.18 -0.56 1.26
C ALA A 69 10.90 -2.03 1.61
N TYR A 70 9.62 -2.42 1.65
CA TYR A 70 9.23 -3.80 1.88
C TYR A 70 9.78 -4.77 0.82
N LEU A 71 9.65 -4.45 -0.48
CA LEU A 71 10.20 -5.32 -1.54
C LEU A 71 11.71 -5.53 -1.38
N THR A 72 12.42 -4.50 -0.92
CA THR A 72 13.85 -4.55 -0.64
C THR A 72 14.15 -5.42 0.58
N ILE A 73 13.44 -5.20 1.69
CA ILE A 73 13.57 -6.00 2.92
C ILE A 73 13.25 -7.47 2.64
N HIS A 74 12.19 -7.76 1.89
CA HIS A 74 11.83 -9.13 1.54
C HIS A 74 12.93 -9.82 0.73
N ARG A 75 13.53 -9.11 -0.24
CA ARG A 75 14.64 -9.64 -1.04
C ARG A 75 15.88 -9.91 -0.18
N PHE A 76 16.24 -8.99 0.72
CA PHE A 76 17.37 -9.20 1.62
C PHE A 76 17.09 -10.26 2.68
N GLY A 77 15.87 -10.33 3.22
CA GLY A 77 15.45 -11.36 4.16
C GLY A 77 15.64 -12.75 3.59
N LEU A 78 15.15 -13.01 2.37
CA LEU A 78 15.39 -14.29 1.70
C LEU A 78 16.88 -14.59 1.49
N GLY A 79 17.70 -13.58 1.19
CA GLY A 79 19.16 -13.73 1.05
C GLY A 79 19.89 -14.04 2.36
N ILE A 80 19.49 -13.39 3.46
CA ILE A 80 20.10 -13.54 4.78
C ILE A 80 19.71 -14.87 5.42
N PHE A 81 18.41 -15.18 5.46
CA PHE A 81 17.89 -16.38 6.12
C PHE A 81 18.07 -17.64 5.27
N LYS A 82 18.37 -17.50 3.97
CA LYS A 82 18.63 -18.58 3.00
C LYS A 82 17.52 -19.65 2.89
N SER A 83 16.40 -19.45 3.57
CA SER A 83 15.24 -20.34 3.61
C SER A 83 13.96 -19.53 3.65
N VAL A 84 13.03 -19.84 2.73
CA VAL A 84 11.71 -19.21 2.66
C VAL A 84 10.92 -19.48 3.94
N SER A 85 11.00 -20.71 4.48
CA SER A 85 10.30 -21.07 5.71
C SER A 85 10.79 -20.28 6.93
N LEU A 86 12.11 -20.09 7.05
CA LEU A 86 12.68 -19.34 8.17
C LEU A 86 12.32 -17.86 8.08
N TRP A 87 12.40 -17.28 6.89
CA TRP A 87 12.00 -15.89 6.68
C TRP A 87 10.51 -15.67 6.96
N ASN A 88 9.64 -16.60 6.52
CA ASN A 88 8.22 -16.55 6.82
C ASN A 88 7.94 -16.65 8.33
N ALA A 89 8.70 -17.46 9.06
CA ALA A 89 8.57 -17.54 10.52
C ALA A 89 8.91 -16.20 11.19
N VAL A 90 9.99 -15.53 10.76
CA VAL A 90 10.36 -14.18 11.23
C VAL A 90 9.24 -13.18 10.93
N GLN A 91 8.66 -13.23 9.74
CA GLN A 91 7.53 -12.37 9.38
C GLN A 91 6.32 -12.58 10.30
N ILE A 92 5.98 -13.83 10.62
CA ILE A 92 4.88 -14.13 11.56
C ILE A 92 5.14 -13.53 12.94
N VAL A 93 6.36 -13.67 13.47
CA VAL A 93 6.73 -13.09 14.77
C VAL A 93 6.57 -11.57 14.73
N LEU A 94 7.04 -10.91 13.68
CA LEU A 94 6.92 -9.46 13.51
C LEU A 94 5.46 -9.00 13.34
N ILE A 95 4.61 -9.79 12.69
CA ILE A 95 3.17 -9.52 12.59
C ILE A 95 2.54 -9.55 13.99
N LEU A 96 2.78 -10.61 14.75
CA LEU A 96 2.23 -10.75 16.10
C LEU A 96 2.72 -9.64 17.02
N PHE A 97 4.01 -9.32 16.96
CA PHE A 97 4.62 -8.24 17.70
C PHE A 97 4.01 -6.87 17.33
N GLY A 98 3.88 -6.57 16.03
CA GLY A 98 3.30 -5.30 15.59
C GLY A 98 1.83 -5.13 15.99
N LEU A 99 1.03 -6.20 15.93
CA LEU A 99 -0.38 -6.15 16.37
C LEU A 99 -0.47 -5.99 17.89
N PHE A 100 0.39 -6.66 18.64
CA PHE A 100 0.50 -6.47 20.09
C PHE A 100 0.87 -5.03 20.42
N ASP A 101 1.90 -4.48 19.79
CA ASP A 101 2.37 -3.11 20.01
C ASP A 101 1.28 -2.08 19.69
N LEU A 102 0.55 -2.27 18.59
CA LEU A 102 -0.57 -1.38 18.23
C LEU A 102 -1.60 -1.27 19.35
N ILE A 103 -1.89 -2.37 20.04
CA ILE A 103 -2.87 -2.41 21.13
C ILE A 103 -2.22 -1.93 22.43
N TYR A 104 -1.12 -2.55 22.85
CA TYR A 104 -0.50 -2.36 24.15
C TYR A 104 0.08 -0.96 24.33
N LEU A 105 0.91 -0.49 23.38
CA LEU A 105 1.55 0.82 23.50
C LEU A 105 0.50 1.92 23.44
N ARG A 106 -0.49 1.78 22.56
CA ARG A 106 -1.55 2.77 22.41
C ARG A 106 -2.46 2.82 23.64
N TYR A 107 -2.83 1.67 24.21
CA TYR A 107 -3.58 1.62 25.46
C TYR A 107 -2.79 2.26 26.60
N THR A 108 -1.53 1.89 26.78
CA THR A 108 -0.69 2.40 27.89
C THR A 108 -0.42 3.91 27.79
N ASN A 109 -0.28 4.44 26.57
CA ASN A 109 0.04 5.85 26.36
C ASN A 109 -1.18 6.79 26.38
N PHE A 110 -2.37 6.29 26.04
CA PHE A 110 -3.54 7.15 25.83
C PHE A 110 -4.76 6.79 26.68
N ALA A 111 -4.85 5.59 27.26
CA ALA A 111 -5.97 5.21 28.10
C ALA A 111 -5.88 5.88 29.48
N LYS A 112 -7.00 6.43 29.94
CA LYS A 112 -7.18 6.93 31.30
C LYS A 112 -7.81 5.85 32.17
N THR A 113 -7.75 6.06 33.49
CA THR A 113 -8.35 5.13 34.46
C THR A 113 -9.86 5.03 34.21
N GLY A 114 -10.34 3.82 33.89
CA GLY A 114 -11.75 3.57 33.57
C GLY A 114 -12.07 3.52 32.07
N ASP A 115 -11.12 3.83 31.18
CA ASP A 115 -11.33 3.75 29.74
C ASP A 115 -11.48 2.30 29.26
N SER A 116 -12.41 2.11 28.31
CA SER A 116 -12.65 0.82 27.69
C SER A 116 -11.45 0.38 26.83
N PHE A 117 -11.18 -0.92 26.81
CA PHE A 117 -10.14 -1.52 25.97
C PHE A 117 -10.53 -1.61 24.48
N LEU A 118 -11.83 -1.55 24.17
CA LEU A 118 -12.36 -1.77 22.81
C LEU A 118 -11.80 -0.82 21.73
N PRO A 119 -11.66 0.50 21.97
CA PRO A 119 -11.14 1.45 20.95
C PRO A 119 -9.71 1.17 20.50
N TYR A 120 -8.95 0.41 21.29
CA TYR A 120 -7.58 0.00 20.96
C TYR A 120 -7.54 -1.33 20.22
N LEU A 121 -8.49 -2.23 20.52
CA LEU A 121 -8.62 -3.53 19.87
C LEU A 121 -9.23 -3.43 18.46
N ILE A 122 -10.20 -2.53 18.25
CA ILE A 122 -10.93 -2.42 16.97
C ILE A 122 -9.99 -2.12 15.78
N PRO A 123 -9.08 -1.12 15.84
CA PRO A 123 -8.17 -0.85 14.73
C PRO A 123 -7.24 -2.03 14.41
N ALA A 124 -6.79 -2.77 15.44
CA ALA A 124 -5.93 -3.93 15.26
C ALA A 124 -6.68 -5.10 14.60
N LEU A 125 -7.91 -5.38 15.04
CA LEU A 125 -8.76 -6.39 14.41
C LEU A 125 -9.12 -6.01 12.96
N PHE A 126 -9.46 -4.75 12.73
CA PHE A 126 -9.74 -4.25 11.39
C PHE A 126 -8.54 -4.43 10.46
N LEU A 127 -7.34 -4.01 10.90
CA LEU A 127 -6.09 -4.19 10.16
C LEU A 127 -5.81 -5.66 9.85
N LEU A 128 -6.00 -6.54 10.84
CA LEU A 128 -5.82 -7.98 10.68
C LEU A 128 -6.78 -8.57 9.64
N VAL A 129 -8.08 -8.27 9.73
CA VAL A 129 -9.10 -8.78 8.80
C VAL A 129 -8.84 -8.31 7.37
N VAL A 130 -8.55 -7.03 7.19
CA VAL A 130 -8.22 -6.47 5.86
C VAL A 130 -6.94 -7.10 5.32
N GLY A 131 -5.89 -7.20 6.15
CA GLY A 131 -4.61 -7.78 5.76
C GLY A 131 -4.73 -9.25 5.34
N LEU A 132 -5.46 -10.06 6.11
CA LEU A 132 -5.73 -11.46 5.77
C LEU A 132 -6.55 -11.59 4.47
N THR A 133 -7.55 -10.74 4.28
CA THR A 133 -8.39 -10.74 3.07
C THR A 133 -7.56 -10.41 1.83
N VAL A 134 -6.75 -9.35 1.88
CA VAL A 134 -5.88 -8.96 0.77
C VAL A 134 -4.81 -10.02 0.49
N ALA A 135 -4.21 -10.61 1.53
CA ALA A 135 -3.24 -11.68 1.38
C ALA A 135 -3.86 -12.95 0.78
N TRP A 136 -5.09 -13.29 1.16
CA TRP A 136 -5.84 -14.38 0.55
C TRP A 136 -6.08 -14.11 -0.94
N LEU A 137 -6.58 -12.93 -1.31
CA LEU A 137 -6.75 -12.51 -2.70
C LEU A 137 -5.43 -12.59 -3.49
N LYS A 138 -4.33 -12.13 -2.90
CA LYS A 138 -2.99 -12.19 -3.49
C LYS A 138 -2.57 -13.64 -3.74
N SER A 139 -2.72 -14.51 -2.75
CA SER A 139 -2.33 -15.91 -2.85
C SER A 139 -3.12 -16.65 -3.93
N ARG A 140 -4.42 -16.34 -4.07
CA ARG A 140 -5.31 -16.89 -5.10
C ARG A 140 -4.92 -16.41 -6.51
N GLN A 141 -4.41 -15.19 -6.65
CA GLN A 141 -3.98 -14.63 -7.94
C GLN A 141 -2.57 -15.06 -8.35
N THR A 142 -1.76 -15.58 -7.41
CA THR A 142 -0.34 -15.88 -7.66
C THR A 142 0.05 -17.28 -7.20
N ASN A 143 0.46 -17.45 -5.95
CA ASN A 143 0.81 -18.74 -5.35
C ASN A 143 0.59 -18.69 -3.83
N ARG A 144 0.55 -19.86 -3.18
CA ARG A 144 0.32 -19.96 -1.73
C ARG A 144 1.47 -19.37 -0.90
N GLU A 145 2.70 -19.42 -1.40
CA GLU A 145 3.87 -18.88 -0.70
C GLU A 145 3.83 -17.35 -0.56
N ALA A 146 3.05 -16.66 -1.40
CA ALA A 146 2.85 -15.21 -1.32
C ALA A 146 1.94 -14.78 -0.15
N PHE A 147 1.28 -15.71 0.55
CA PHE A 147 0.32 -15.37 1.60
C PHE A 147 1.00 -14.66 2.79
N ILE A 148 1.97 -15.30 3.45
CA ILE A 148 2.66 -14.73 4.62
C ILE A 148 3.36 -13.39 4.29
N PRO A 149 4.11 -13.29 3.17
CA PRO A 149 4.66 -12.02 2.70
C PRO A 149 3.60 -10.92 2.51
N ALA A 150 2.43 -11.26 1.99
CA ALA A 150 1.35 -10.30 1.80
C ALA A 150 0.70 -9.88 3.13
N VAL A 151 0.50 -10.80 4.08
CA VAL A 151 0.02 -10.46 5.43
C VAL A 151 1.01 -9.53 6.11
N PHE A 152 2.30 -9.88 6.06
CA PHE A 152 3.37 -9.07 6.64
C PHE A 152 3.36 -7.65 6.08
N PHE A 153 3.28 -7.50 4.76
CA PHE A 153 3.24 -6.18 4.14
C PHE A 153 1.99 -5.39 4.57
N MET A 154 0.81 -6.01 4.48
CA MET A 154 -0.45 -5.34 4.81
C MET A 154 -0.57 -4.96 6.29
N ILE A 155 0.15 -5.63 7.19
CA ILE A 155 0.12 -5.34 8.63
C ILE A 155 1.34 -4.51 9.02
N VAL A 156 2.54 -5.07 8.94
CA VAL A 156 3.75 -4.44 9.50
C VAL A 156 4.15 -3.19 8.73
N ALA A 157 4.10 -3.20 7.40
CA ALA A 157 4.45 -1.98 6.65
C ALA A 157 3.40 -0.88 6.88
N THR A 158 2.12 -1.24 6.88
CA THR A 158 1.03 -0.28 7.20
C THR A 158 1.15 0.27 8.63
N LEU A 159 1.52 -0.56 9.60
CA LEU A 159 1.78 -0.09 10.97
C LEU A 159 2.92 0.93 11.02
N VAL A 160 4.03 0.66 10.32
CA VAL A 160 5.15 1.60 10.22
C VAL A 160 4.70 2.91 9.58
N GLU A 161 3.87 2.85 8.55
CA GLU A 161 3.29 4.03 7.89
C GLU A 161 2.32 4.80 8.79
N TRP A 162 1.65 4.12 9.74
CA TRP A 162 0.74 4.74 10.71
C TRP A 162 1.47 5.40 11.89
N VAL A 163 2.76 5.11 12.12
CA VAL A 163 3.51 5.64 13.27
C VAL A 163 3.33 7.14 13.48
N PRO A 164 3.40 8.02 12.46
CA PRO A 164 3.22 9.46 12.66
C PRO A 164 1.85 9.80 13.24
N VAL A 165 0.76 9.24 12.70
CA VAL A 165 -0.60 9.58 13.14
C VAL A 165 -0.98 8.90 14.46
N LEU A 166 -0.43 7.71 14.72
CA LEU A 166 -0.63 7.00 15.98
C LEU A 166 0.03 7.72 17.16
N ARG A 167 1.13 8.44 16.93
CA ARG A 167 1.82 9.22 17.98
C ARG A 167 1.09 10.50 18.36
N GLU A 168 0.51 11.19 17.40
CA GLU A 168 -0.24 12.44 17.62
C GLU A 168 -1.67 12.20 18.15
N ASN A 169 -2.14 10.94 18.15
CA ASN A 169 -3.52 10.53 18.50
C ASN A 169 -4.61 11.42 17.85
N ALA A 170 -4.37 11.86 16.62
CA ALA A 170 -5.26 12.76 15.90
C ALA A 170 -6.44 12.00 15.26
N GLU A 171 -7.50 11.78 16.03
CA GLU A 171 -8.66 10.95 15.62
C GLU A 171 -9.29 11.38 14.28
N HIS A 172 -9.40 12.69 14.04
CA HIS A 172 -9.99 13.27 12.81
C HIS A 172 -9.21 12.91 11.53
N TRP A 173 -7.91 12.64 11.64
CA TRP A 173 -7.04 12.30 10.51
C TRP A 173 -6.61 10.84 10.48
N PHE A 174 -6.74 10.14 11.62
CA PHE A 174 -6.40 8.72 11.71
C PHE A 174 -7.16 7.90 10.68
N TYR A 175 -8.49 8.00 10.62
CA TYR A 175 -9.28 7.16 9.71
C TYR A 175 -9.05 7.50 8.23
N PRO A 176 -9.10 8.77 7.76
CA PRO A 176 -8.77 9.09 6.37
C PRO A 176 -7.40 8.56 5.93
N MET A 177 -6.38 8.71 6.77
CA MET A 177 -5.03 8.20 6.49
C MET A 177 -4.99 6.67 6.50
N ALA A 178 -5.59 6.03 7.51
CA ALA A 178 -5.60 4.57 7.67
C ALA A 178 -6.24 3.88 6.46
N PHE A 179 -7.42 4.34 6.04
CA PHE A 179 -8.10 3.79 4.88
C PHE A 179 -7.35 4.06 3.57
N ALA A 180 -6.79 5.27 3.39
CA ALA A 180 -6.02 5.60 2.19
C ALA A 180 -4.77 4.70 2.05
N LEU A 181 -3.99 4.54 3.13
CA LEU A 181 -2.81 3.68 3.15
C LEU A 181 -3.17 2.22 2.90
N LEU A 182 -4.21 1.70 3.56
CA LEU A 182 -4.69 0.34 3.32
C LEU A 182 -5.11 0.11 1.86
N ALA A 183 -5.83 1.05 1.26
CA ALA A 183 -6.23 0.97 -0.14
C ALA A 183 -5.02 1.01 -1.09
N CYS A 184 -4.06 1.91 -0.84
CA CYS A 184 -2.83 2.00 -1.62
C CYS A 184 -1.99 0.71 -1.51
N ASN A 185 -1.73 0.23 -0.30
CA ASN A 185 -0.97 -1.00 -0.04
C ASN A 185 -1.65 -2.22 -0.68
N ALA A 186 -2.96 -2.34 -0.52
CA ALA A 186 -3.74 -3.42 -1.14
C ALA A 186 -3.63 -3.36 -2.67
N TYR A 187 -3.79 -2.18 -3.27
CA TYR A 187 -3.63 -2.01 -4.71
C TYR A 187 -2.25 -2.45 -5.18
N GLN A 188 -1.18 -1.96 -4.53
CA GLN A 188 0.19 -2.24 -4.93
C GLN A 188 0.53 -3.72 -4.85
N ILE A 189 0.23 -4.39 -3.74
CA ILE A 189 0.57 -5.81 -3.56
C ILE A 189 -0.22 -6.70 -4.53
N LEU A 190 -1.48 -6.36 -4.79
CA LEU A 190 -2.33 -7.11 -5.72
C LEU A 190 -1.92 -6.89 -7.17
N ILE A 191 -1.62 -5.66 -7.60
CA ILE A 191 -1.34 -5.38 -9.03
C ILE A 191 0.08 -5.78 -9.47
N LEU A 192 1.03 -5.89 -8.53
CA LEU A 192 2.46 -6.07 -8.82
C LEU A 192 2.76 -7.21 -9.80
N HIS A 193 2.11 -8.37 -9.61
CA HIS A 193 2.38 -9.57 -10.42
C HIS A 193 2.00 -9.37 -11.90
N LYS A 194 0.87 -8.69 -12.17
CA LYS A 194 0.42 -8.40 -13.54
C LYS A 194 1.37 -7.45 -14.24
N LEU A 195 1.83 -6.42 -13.53
CA LEU A 195 2.75 -5.45 -14.10
C LEU A 195 4.16 -6.04 -14.33
N ASN A 196 4.61 -6.96 -13.48
CA ASN A 196 5.85 -7.71 -13.71
C ASN A 196 5.74 -8.63 -14.93
N ALA A 197 4.63 -9.36 -15.10
CA ALA A 197 4.39 -10.19 -16.27
C ALA A 197 4.37 -9.35 -17.57
N GLN A 198 3.70 -8.20 -17.57
CA GLN A 198 3.71 -7.26 -18.69
C GLN A 198 5.12 -6.74 -19.02
N SER A 199 5.91 -6.42 -17.99
CA SER A 199 7.30 -5.97 -18.18
C SER A 199 8.16 -7.05 -18.84
N GLU A 200 7.97 -8.32 -18.49
CA GLU A 200 8.73 -9.42 -19.08
C GLU A 200 8.33 -9.67 -20.54
N GLN A 201 7.04 -9.63 -20.85
CA GLN A 201 6.54 -9.72 -22.23
C GLN A 201 7.09 -8.58 -23.11
N ASP A 202 7.10 -7.35 -22.61
CA ASP A 202 7.67 -6.20 -23.32
C ASP A 202 9.16 -6.37 -23.58
N ARG A 203 9.91 -6.94 -22.62
CA ARG A 203 11.33 -7.24 -22.77
C ARG A 203 11.56 -8.27 -23.87
N GLN A 204 10.81 -9.38 -23.86
CA GLN A 204 10.91 -10.43 -24.88
C GLN A 204 10.56 -9.90 -26.28
N ARG A 205 9.51 -9.09 -26.41
CA ARG A 205 9.14 -8.43 -27.67
C ARG A 205 10.28 -7.57 -28.22
N ARG A 206 10.92 -6.76 -27.38
CA ARG A 206 12.07 -5.92 -27.81
C ARG A 206 13.25 -6.75 -28.28
N LEU A 207 13.57 -7.85 -27.59
CA LEU A 207 14.64 -8.77 -27.98
C LEU A 207 14.35 -9.45 -29.33
N SER A 208 13.12 -9.93 -29.54
CA SER A 208 12.71 -10.53 -30.82
C SER A 208 12.77 -9.55 -32.00
N GLN A 209 12.41 -8.28 -31.77
CA GLN A 209 12.47 -7.22 -32.78
C GLN A 209 13.90 -6.80 -33.10
N SER A 210 14.80 -6.72 -32.11
CA SER A 210 16.20 -6.39 -32.38
C SER A 210 16.92 -7.53 -33.12
N GLY A 211 16.64 -8.79 -32.77
CA GLY A 211 17.14 -9.97 -33.49
C GLY A 211 16.66 -10.02 -34.94
N SER A 212 15.37 -9.75 -35.20
CA SER A 212 14.82 -9.69 -36.55
C SER A 212 15.42 -8.55 -37.40
N LYS A 213 15.63 -7.37 -36.79
CA LYS A 213 16.30 -6.23 -37.46
C LYS A 213 17.77 -6.50 -37.76
N ALA A 214 18.51 -7.14 -36.85
CA ALA A 214 19.89 -7.54 -37.08
C ALA A 214 20.02 -8.55 -38.23
N ASN A 215 19.12 -9.55 -38.27
CA ASN A 215 19.12 -10.56 -39.33
C ASN A 215 18.75 -9.98 -40.71
N LYS A 216 17.80 -9.03 -40.77
CA LYS A 216 17.50 -8.27 -42.00
C LYS A 216 18.66 -7.37 -42.47
N LYS A 217 19.48 -6.85 -41.55
CA LYS A 217 20.64 -6.00 -41.88
C LYS A 217 21.80 -6.84 -42.42
N ASN A 218 22.03 -8.04 -41.88
CA ASN A 218 23.02 -8.98 -42.42
C ASN A 218 22.65 -9.52 -43.80
N LYS A 219 21.36 -9.81 -44.07
CA LYS A 219 20.91 -10.19 -45.43
C LYS A 219 21.02 -9.08 -46.48
N LYS A 220 21.18 -7.81 -46.07
CA LYS A 220 21.31 -6.65 -46.98
C LYS A 220 22.76 -6.22 -47.24
N LYS A 221 23.76 -6.84 -46.60
CA LYS A 221 25.17 -6.65 -47.01
C LYS A 221 25.50 -7.71 -48.06
N PRO A 222 25.72 -7.35 -49.34
CA PRO A 222 26.30 -8.27 -50.29
C PRO A 222 27.71 -8.60 -49.81
N SER A 223 28.04 -9.88 -49.75
CA SER A 223 29.41 -10.36 -49.68
C SER A 223 30.14 -9.88 -50.93
N GLN A 224 30.93 -8.81 -50.76
CA GLN A 224 31.99 -8.44 -51.69
C GLN A 224 33.25 -9.24 -51.34
#